data_AF-A0A8W8LCN1-F1
#
_entry.id   AF-A0A8W8LCN1-F1
#
_cell.length_a   1.000
_cell.length_b   1.000
_cell.length_c   1.000
_cell.angle_alpha   90.00
_cell.angle_beta   90.00
_cell.angle_gamma   90.00
#
_symmetry.space_group_name_H-M   'P 1'
#
loop_
_entity.id
_entity.type
_entity.pdbx_description
1 polymer ?
#
loop_
_entity_poly.entity_id
_entity_poly.type
_entity_poly.pdbx_seq_one_letter_code
_entity_poly.pdbx_strand_id
1 'polypeptide(L)'
;MGCCFSDSSDKDGEEPYSSTNERARLLPEPTSSGQSGPSYNTQSQRNAQKLDEPSALEKILHKTVRKIIDVSPGETVEQQEYNDRAHQYGIKINMILSGSSKIRTSRPPLPNGMAAPQIVLSSAPVSLADIQLITLSAEKASQAVGKVRVQHKEDLVVPFGVP
;
A
#
# COMPACT_ATOMS: atom_id res chain seq x y z
N MET A 1 -6.68 13.02 12.08
CA MET A 1 -5.24 12.93 11.78
C MET A 1 -4.75 11.61 12.33
N GLY A 2 -4.59 10.62 11.46
CA GLY A 2 -4.12 9.29 11.83
C GLY A 2 -2.60 9.29 11.91
N CYS A 3 -2.05 8.95 13.07
CA CYS A 3 -0.61 8.85 13.30
C CYS A 3 -0.20 7.38 13.18
N CYS A 4 0.64 7.08 12.19
CA CYS A 4 1.29 5.79 12.02
C CYS A 4 2.53 5.76 12.93
N PHE A 5 2.65 4.74 13.77
CA PHE A 5 3.86 4.49 14.54
C PHE A 5 4.85 3.70 13.68
N SER A 6 6.00 4.31 13.40
CA SER A 6 7.24 3.62 13.04
C SER A 6 8.13 3.68 14.27
N ASP A 7 8.32 2.55 14.95
CA ASP A 7 9.29 2.44 16.03
C ASP A 7 10.62 1.90 15.48
N SER A 8 11.67 2.37 16.14
CA SER A 8 13.06 2.50 15.70
C SER A 8 13.88 1.21 15.63
N SER A 9 14.89 1.27 14.75
CA SER A 9 16.17 0.55 14.68
C SER A 9 16.74 0.16 16.07
N ASP A 10 17.47 -0.93 16.32
CA ASP A 10 18.58 -1.56 15.57
C ASP A 10 18.88 -3.00 16.08
N LYS A 11 19.32 -3.87 15.16
CA LYS A 11 20.37 -4.95 15.19
C LYS A 11 20.55 -5.83 16.46
N ASP A 12 20.67 -7.16 16.41
CA ASP A 12 21.50 -8.04 15.58
C ASP A 12 20.94 -9.48 15.50
N GLY A 13 21.19 -10.17 14.38
CA GLY A 13 21.27 -11.65 14.33
C GLY A 13 20.29 -12.39 13.41
N GLU A 14 20.79 -12.80 12.23
CA GLU A 14 20.33 -13.92 11.38
C GLU A 14 19.10 -13.69 10.44
N GLU A 15 19.40 -13.13 9.25
CA GLU A 15 18.92 -13.35 7.85
C GLU A 15 17.68 -14.26 7.53
N PRO A 16 17.11 -14.27 6.29
CA PRO A 16 17.21 -13.35 5.15
C PRO A 16 15.86 -13.14 4.40
N TYR A 17 15.30 -11.93 4.30
CA TYR A 17 14.34 -11.64 3.20
C TYR A 17 14.34 -10.15 2.85
N SER A 18 14.99 -9.84 1.72
CA SER A 18 14.61 -8.83 0.72
C SER A 18 13.66 -7.73 1.22
N SER A 19 14.18 -6.73 1.92
CA SER A 19 13.49 -5.46 2.11
C SER A 19 13.50 -4.69 0.79
N THR A 20 12.41 -4.79 0.05
CA THR A 20 12.13 -3.96 -1.13
C THR A 20 11.83 -2.52 -0.68
N ASN A 21 12.87 -1.73 -0.41
CA ASN A 21 12.77 -0.27 -0.27
C ASN A 21 12.98 0.41 -1.63
N GLU A 22 12.63 1.70 -1.78
CA GLU A 22 12.74 2.44 -3.05
C GLU A 22 14.16 2.57 -3.63
N ARG A 23 15.18 2.13 -2.90
CA ARG A 23 16.57 1.99 -3.38
C ARG A 23 16.93 0.59 -3.89
N ALA A 24 16.01 -0.37 -3.80
CA ALA A 24 16.23 -1.73 -4.31
C ALA A 24 16.36 -1.69 -5.84
N ARG A 25 17.52 -2.13 -6.35
CA ARG A 25 17.79 -2.19 -7.79
C ARG A 25 16.81 -3.13 -8.48
N LEU A 26 16.28 -2.67 -9.62
CA LEU A 26 15.18 -3.32 -10.32
C LEU A 26 15.61 -4.43 -11.31
N LEU A 27 16.89 -4.82 -11.34
CA LEU A 27 17.40 -5.88 -12.21
C LEU A 27 18.43 -6.76 -11.47
N PRO A 28 18.40 -8.10 -11.61
CA PRO A 28 19.47 -8.97 -11.13
C PRO A 28 20.70 -8.93 -12.06
N GLU A 29 21.90 -8.79 -11.50
CA GLU A 29 23.18 -8.99 -12.20
C GLU A 29 23.38 -10.47 -12.57
N PRO A 30 24.04 -10.80 -13.69
CA PRO A 30 24.23 -12.18 -14.12
C PRO A 30 25.39 -12.85 -13.35
N THR A 31 25.01 -13.86 -12.56
CA THR A 31 25.77 -15.08 -12.21
C THR A 31 27.28 -14.99 -11.98
N SER A 32 27.72 -15.20 -10.74
CA SER A 32 29.07 -15.68 -10.46
C SER A 32 29.07 -16.95 -9.60
N SER A 33 29.66 -17.99 -10.20
CA SER A 33 30.44 -19.08 -9.61
C SER A 33 29.74 -20.11 -8.73
N GLY A 34 29.54 -21.29 -9.34
CA GLY A 34 29.58 -22.56 -8.64
C GLY A 34 29.59 -23.73 -9.62
N GLN A 35 30.75 -24.04 -10.21
CA GLN A 35 31.23 -25.43 -10.33
C GLN A 35 32.59 -25.57 -11.02
N SER A 36 33.42 -26.40 -10.39
CA SER A 36 34.72 -26.86 -10.83
C SER A 36 34.62 -27.87 -11.99
N GLY A 37 35.49 -27.73 -12.99
CA GLY A 37 36.13 -28.85 -13.70
C GLY A 37 35.42 -29.46 -14.93
N PRO A 38 36.17 -30.02 -15.90
CA PRO A 38 35.91 -29.79 -17.33
C PRO A 38 35.53 -31.07 -18.09
N SER A 39 34.77 -30.97 -19.20
CA SER A 39 35.34 -31.13 -20.54
C SER A 39 34.35 -31.21 -21.71
N TYR A 40 34.79 -30.56 -22.79
CA TYR A 40 34.62 -30.86 -24.21
C TYR A 40 33.25 -31.37 -24.71
N ASN A 41 32.37 -30.45 -25.12
CA ASN A 41 31.62 -30.66 -26.35
C ASN A 41 31.19 -29.33 -26.99
N THR A 42 32.12 -28.69 -27.69
CA THR A 42 31.89 -27.50 -28.51
C THR A 42 31.16 -27.88 -29.81
N GLN A 43 29.92 -28.35 -29.73
CA GLN A 43 29.09 -28.49 -30.93
C GLN A 43 27.57 -28.44 -30.73
N SER A 44 27.07 -28.19 -29.51
CA SER A 44 25.61 -28.09 -29.25
C SER A 44 25.10 -26.69 -28.90
N GLN A 45 25.96 -25.68 -28.82
CA GLN A 45 25.57 -24.35 -28.33
C GLN A 45 24.89 -23.41 -29.33
N ARG A 46 24.62 -23.82 -30.58
CA ARG A 46 23.87 -22.98 -31.53
C ARG A 46 22.35 -23.16 -31.50
N ASN A 47 21.82 -24.09 -30.70
CA ASN A 47 20.37 -24.35 -30.64
C ASN A 47 19.69 -23.92 -29.33
N ALA A 48 20.43 -23.43 -28.33
CA ALA A 48 19.85 -23.03 -27.05
C ALA A 48 19.31 -21.58 -27.02
N GLN A 49 19.65 -20.74 -28.00
CA GLN A 49 19.17 -19.35 -28.06
C GLN A 49 17.81 -19.19 -28.73
N LYS A 50 17.32 -20.21 -29.44
CA LYS A 50 16.08 -20.14 -30.21
C LYS A 50 14.84 -20.60 -29.44
N LEU A 51 15.03 -21.23 -28.27
CA LEU A 51 13.94 -21.82 -27.47
C LEU A 51 13.33 -20.82 -26.47
N ASP A 52 14.07 -19.78 -26.07
CA ASP A 52 13.66 -18.82 -25.03
C ASP A 52 12.96 -17.55 -25.58
N GLU A 53 13.18 -17.23 -26.85
CA GLU A 53 12.52 -16.12 -27.55
C GLU A 53 10.99 -16.26 -27.58
N PRO A 54 10.39 -17.43 -27.90
CA PRO A 54 8.93 -17.59 -27.82
C PRO A 54 8.39 -17.47 -26.38
N SER A 55 9.16 -17.89 -25.36
CA SER A 55 8.76 -17.72 -23.94
C SER A 55 8.84 -16.26 -23.47
N ALA A 56 9.80 -15.49 -23.97
CA ALA A 56 9.90 -14.06 -23.69
C ALA A 56 8.72 -13.29 -24.29
N LEU A 57 8.34 -13.62 -25.53
CA LEU A 57 7.17 -13.04 -26.20
C LEU A 57 5.87 -13.40 -25.48
N GLU A 58 5.70 -14.64 -25.03
CA GLU A 58 4.56 -15.07 -24.21
C GLU A 58 4.47 -14.30 -22.88
N LYS A 59 5.61 -14.09 -22.20
CA LYS A 59 5.67 -13.26 -20.98
C LYS A 59 5.30 -11.80 -21.26
N ILE A 60 5.75 -11.23 -22.37
CA ILE A 60 5.41 -9.87 -22.79
C ILE A 60 3.91 -9.79 -23.07
N LEU A 61 3.34 -10.76 -23.77
CA LEU A 61 1.91 -10.82 -24.08
C LEU A 61 1.09 -10.91 -22.78
N HIS A 62 1.38 -11.85 -21.88
CA HIS A 62 0.68 -11.96 -20.60
C HIS A 62 0.83 -10.71 -19.73
N LYS A 63 2.02 -10.09 -19.69
CA LYS A 63 2.25 -8.83 -18.99
C LYS A 63 1.44 -7.69 -19.59
N THR A 64 1.29 -7.67 -20.90
CA THR A 64 0.53 -6.65 -21.63
C THR A 64 -0.96 -6.85 -21.41
N VAL A 65 -1.47 -8.08 -21.53
CA VAL A 65 -2.89 -8.42 -21.27
C VAL A 65 -3.31 -8.03 -19.86
N ARG A 66 -2.46 -8.22 -18.84
CA ARG A 66 -2.77 -7.78 -17.46
C ARG A 66 -2.76 -6.26 -17.26
N LYS A 67 -2.07 -5.52 -18.12
CA LYS A 67 -1.89 -4.07 -18.00
C LYS A 67 -2.87 -3.26 -18.85
N ILE A 68 -3.43 -3.88 -19.89
CA ILE A 68 -4.49 -3.26 -20.68
C ILE A 68 -5.73 -3.16 -19.79
N ILE A 69 -6.33 -1.97 -19.79
CA ILE A 69 -7.60 -1.71 -19.11
C ILE A 69 -8.70 -1.98 -20.11
N ASP A 70 -9.56 -2.95 -19.80
CA ASP A 70 -10.82 -3.10 -20.52
C ASP A 70 -11.75 -1.94 -20.15
N VAL A 71 -12.24 -1.24 -21.17
CA VAL A 71 -13.14 -0.08 -21.04
C VAL A 71 -14.62 -0.47 -21.14
N SER A 72 -14.91 -1.74 -21.41
CA SER A 72 -16.27 -2.26 -21.44
C SER A 72 -16.82 -2.43 -20.01
N PRO A 73 -18.14 -2.29 -19.81
CA PRO A 73 -18.76 -2.60 -18.52
C PRO A 73 -18.60 -4.10 -18.23
N GLY A 74 -18.03 -4.42 -17.07
CA GLY A 74 -17.64 -5.78 -16.72
C GLY A 74 -18.79 -6.80 -16.76
N GLU A 75 -18.45 -8.04 -17.07
CA GLU A 75 -19.38 -9.16 -17.08
C GLU A 75 -19.95 -9.42 -15.68
N THR A 76 -21.27 -9.63 -15.60
CA THR A 76 -21.94 -10.01 -14.36
C THR A 76 -21.77 -11.50 -14.13
N VAL A 77 -21.27 -11.87 -12.95
CA VAL A 77 -21.22 -13.28 -12.51
C VAL A 77 -22.62 -13.88 -12.52
N GLU A 78 -22.74 -15.14 -12.95
CA GLU A 78 -24.01 -15.84 -12.91
C GLU A 78 -24.54 -15.95 -11.47
N GLN A 79 -25.84 -15.79 -11.28
CA GLN A 79 -26.45 -15.75 -9.95
C GLN A 79 -26.18 -17.02 -9.13
N GLN A 80 -26.13 -18.18 -9.80
CA GLN A 80 -25.87 -19.45 -9.15
C GLN A 80 -24.42 -19.54 -8.64
N GLU A 81 -23.45 -19.16 -9.47
CA GLU A 81 -22.04 -19.14 -9.06
C GLU A 81 -21.82 -18.17 -7.89
N TYR A 82 -22.48 -17.01 -7.92
CA TYR A 82 -22.44 -16.05 -6.81
C TYR A 82 -22.95 -16.68 -5.50
N ASN A 83 -24.09 -17.36 -5.53
CA ASN A 83 -24.68 -18.00 -4.36
C ASN A 83 -23.81 -19.13 -3.80
N ASP A 84 -23.27 -19.99 -4.68
CA ASP A 84 -22.39 -21.09 -4.28
C ASP A 84 -21.11 -20.55 -3.64
N ARG A 85 -20.53 -19.50 -4.22
CA ARG A 85 -19.34 -18.83 -3.69
C ARG A 85 -19.62 -18.16 -2.33
N ALA A 86 -20.77 -17.50 -2.19
CA ALA A 86 -21.20 -16.89 -0.92
C ALA A 86 -21.36 -17.96 0.19
N HIS A 87 -21.96 -19.10 -0.13
CA HIS A 87 -22.10 -20.21 0.81
C HIS A 87 -20.75 -20.80 1.22
N GLN A 88 -19.84 -21.02 0.26
CA GLN A 88 -18.48 -21.48 0.54
C GLN A 88 -17.71 -20.51 1.46
N TYR A 89 -17.82 -19.20 1.22
CA TYR A 89 -17.21 -18.20 2.10
C TYR A 89 -17.84 -18.19 3.49
N GLY A 90 -19.17 -18.35 3.60
CA GLY A 90 -19.86 -18.50 4.87
C GLY A 90 -19.33 -19.67 5.70
N ILE A 91 -19.16 -20.85 5.09
CA ILE A 91 -18.58 -22.03 5.76
C ILE A 91 -17.14 -21.74 6.22
N LYS A 92 -16.30 -21.20 5.34
CA LYS A 92 -14.88 -20.90 5.66
C LYS A 92 -14.77 -19.90 6.80
N ILE A 93 -15.59 -18.85 6.79
CA ILE A 93 -15.63 -17.85 7.88
C ILE A 93 -16.08 -18.50 9.18
N ASN A 94 -17.13 -19.32 9.17
CA ASN A 94 -17.62 -19.97 10.38
C ASN A 94 -16.60 -20.95 10.98
N MET A 95 -15.85 -21.67 10.13
CA MET A 95 -14.74 -22.54 10.57
C MET A 95 -13.63 -21.74 11.27
N ILE A 96 -13.25 -20.57 10.71
CA ILE A 96 -12.27 -19.67 11.32
C ILE A 96 -12.81 -19.07 12.63
N LEU A 97 -14.09 -18.69 12.67
CA LEU A 97 -14.76 -18.14 13.85
C LEU A 97 -14.82 -19.14 15.00
N SER A 98 -15.17 -20.39 14.71
CA SER A 98 -15.32 -21.44 15.71
C SER A 98 -13.99 -21.93 16.29
N GLY A 99 -12.90 -21.84 15.52
CA GLY A 99 -11.57 -22.28 15.94
C GLY A 99 -10.69 -21.21 16.62
N SER A 100 -11.14 -19.95 16.68
CA SER A 100 -10.31 -18.84 17.15
C SER A 100 -10.89 -18.17 18.38
N SER A 101 -10.24 -18.38 19.52
CA SER A 101 -10.52 -17.72 20.81
C SER A 101 -10.19 -16.22 20.83
N LYS A 102 -9.65 -15.67 19.75
CA LYS A 102 -9.23 -14.26 19.62
C LYS A 102 -10.20 -13.40 18.82
N ILE A 103 -11.27 -13.97 18.26
CA ILE A 103 -12.21 -13.19 17.46
C ILE A 103 -13.16 -12.44 18.39
N ARG A 104 -13.07 -11.11 18.32
CA ARG A 104 -13.91 -10.19 19.08
C ARG A 104 -15.33 -10.26 18.51
N THR A 105 -16.18 -11.05 19.16
CA THR A 105 -17.63 -11.10 18.92
C THR A 105 -18.35 -9.83 19.38
N SER A 106 -17.67 -8.97 20.14
CA SER A 106 -18.20 -7.72 20.66
C SER A 106 -17.19 -6.58 20.47
N ARG A 107 -17.72 -5.37 20.32
CA ARG A 107 -16.92 -4.14 20.31
C ARG A 107 -16.12 -4.07 21.62
N PRO A 108 -14.79 -3.82 21.57
CA PRO A 108 -14.03 -3.67 22.80
C PRO A 108 -14.62 -2.53 23.65
N PRO A 109 -14.65 -2.68 24.98
CA PRO A 109 -15.08 -1.60 25.86
C PRO A 109 -14.13 -0.40 25.70
N LEU A 110 -14.63 0.80 26.05
CA LEU A 110 -13.77 1.97 26.13
C LEU A 110 -12.66 1.71 27.16
N PRO A 111 -11.41 2.13 26.89
CA PRO A 111 -10.34 2.02 27.86
C PRO A 111 -10.68 2.76 29.15
N ASN A 112 -10.42 2.14 30.31
CA ASN A 112 -10.51 2.83 31.59
C ASN A 112 -9.36 3.84 31.67
N GLY A 113 -9.67 5.10 31.40
CA GLY A 113 -8.66 6.16 31.33
C GLY A 113 -8.07 6.57 32.68
N MET A 114 -8.83 6.43 33.78
CA MET A 114 -8.42 6.93 35.11
C MET A 114 -9.08 6.13 36.24
N ALA A 115 -8.36 5.92 37.34
CA ALA A 115 -8.87 5.19 38.52
C ALA A 115 -9.79 6.04 39.42
N ALA A 116 -9.59 7.37 39.48
CA ALA A 116 -10.33 8.28 40.34
C ALA A 116 -10.82 9.52 39.56
N PRO A 117 -11.96 9.44 38.86
CA PRO A 117 -12.40 10.51 37.97
C PRO A 117 -12.67 11.84 38.67
N GLN A 118 -13.22 11.81 39.89
CA GLN A 118 -13.55 13.03 40.64
C GLN A 118 -12.32 13.86 40.99
N ILE A 119 -11.19 13.19 41.31
CA ILE A 119 -9.94 13.87 41.66
C ILE A 119 -9.38 14.59 40.43
N VAL A 120 -9.35 13.91 39.28
CA VAL A 120 -8.78 14.49 38.05
C VAL A 120 -9.66 15.62 37.52
N LEU A 121 -10.99 15.49 37.58
CA LEU A 121 -11.91 16.57 37.18
C LEU A 121 -11.84 17.79 38.11
N SER A 122 -11.38 17.63 39.35
CA SER A 122 -11.19 18.73 40.31
C SER A 122 -9.81 19.38 40.23
N SER A 123 -8.93 18.88 39.35
CA SER A 123 -7.59 19.44 39.16
C SER A 123 -7.65 20.80 38.45
N ALA A 124 -6.54 21.54 38.51
CA ALA A 124 -6.47 22.85 37.87
C ALA A 124 -6.76 22.74 36.36
N PRO A 125 -7.63 23.60 35.81
CA PRO A 125 -7.95 23.57 34.38
C PRO A 125 -6.74 23.98 33.54
N VAL A 126 -6.83 23.72 32.24
CA VAL A 126 -5.82 24.16 31.25
C VAL A 126 -5.65 25.68 31.34
N SER A 127 -4.40 26.14 31.27
CA SER A 127 -4.08 27.55 31.41
C SER A 127 -4.67 28.37 30.25
N LEU A 128 -5.11 29.60 30.55
CA LEU A 128 -5.63 30.49 29.51
C LEU A 128 -4.57 30.84 28.46
N ALA A 129 -3.30 30.92 28.86
CA ALA A 129 -2.17 31.19 27.98
C ALA A 129 -2.02 30.09 26.91
N ASP A 130 -2.16 28.82 27.30
CA ASP A 130 -2.08 27.69 26.37
C ASP A 130 -3.25 27.69 25.37
N ILE A 131 -4.46 28.02 25.84
CA ILE A 131 -5.63 28.14 24.97
C ILE A 131 -5.39 29.24 23.93
N GLN A 132 -4.94 30.43 24.36
CA GLN A 132 -4.65 31.54 23.45
C GLN A 132 -3.54 31.18 22.45
N LEU A 133 -2.49 30.49 22.90
CA LEU A 133 -1.40 30.03 22.04
C LEU A 133 -1.92 29.10 20.94
N ILE A 134 -2.75 28.12 21.31
CA ILE A 134 -3.34 27.16 20.36
C ILE A 134 -4.28 27.87 19.38
N THR A 135 -5.14 28.76 19.87
CA THR A 135 -6.07 29.53 19.02
C THR A 135 -5.32 30.37 17.99
N LEU A 136 -4.30 31.13 18.40
CA LEU A 136 -3.48 31.94 17.49
C LEU A 136 -2.73 31.08 16.48
N SER A 137 -2.26 29.90 16.89
CA SER A 137 -1.57 28.96 16.01
C SER A 137 -2.53 28.39 14.95
N ALA A 138 -3.75 28.03 15.36
CA ALA A 138 -4.80 27.54 14.46
C ALA A 138 -5.26 28.63 13.47
N GLU A 139 -5.41 29.88 13.92
CA GLU A 139 -5.73 31.01 13.04
C GLU A 139 -4.64 31.24 11.98
N LYS A 140 -3.37 31.22 12.37
CA LYS A 140 -2.23 31.33 11.44
C LYS A 140 -2.22 30.20 10.42
N ALA A 141 -2.49 28.97 10.85
CA ALA A 141 -2.59 27.82 9.95
C ALA A 141 -3.74 27.98 8.96
N SER A 142 -4.92 28.41 9.43
CA SER A 142 -6.07 28.67 8.57
C SER A 142 -5.79 29.76 7.52
N GLN A 143 -5.14 30.87 7.95
CA GLN A 143 -4.71 31.93 7.03
C GLN A 143 -3.70 31.43 5.99
N ALA A 144 -2.79 30.53 6.38
CA ALA A 144 -1.83 29.93 5.45
C ALA A 144 -2.53 29.04 4.40
N VAL A 145 -3.54 28.26 4.80
CA VAL A 145 -4.35 27.46 3.86
C VAL A 145 -5.08 28.35 2.85
N GLY A 146 -5.59 29.51 3.27
CA GLY A 146 -6.21 30.48 2.36
C GLY A 146 -5.26 31.04 1.29
N LYS A 147 -3.94 30.93 1.48
CA LYS A 147 -2.94 31.31 0.47
C LYS A 147 -2.68 30.22 -0.58
N VAL A 148 -3.17 29.01 -0.37
CA VAL A 148 -3.06 27.91 -1.34
C VAL A 148 -4.08 28.13 -2.45
N ARG A 149 -3.68 28.91 -3.46
CA ARG A 149 -4.47 29.21 -4.65
C ARG A 149 -3.58 29.38 -5.87
N VAL A 150 -4.13 29.09 -7.05
CA VAL A 150 -3.45 29.34 -8.32
C VAL A 150 -3.39 30.85 -8.54
N GLN A 151 -2.19 31.39 -8.74
CA GLN A 151 -2.00 32.79 -9.16
C GLN A 151 -2.19 32.88 -10.67
N HIS A 152 -3.20 33.63 -11.11
CA HIS A 152 -3.42 33.92 -12.53
C HIS A 152 -2.25 34.73 -13.09
N LYS A 153 -1.72 34.33 -14.24
CA LYS A 153 -0.65 35.06 -14.95
C LYS A 153 -1.07 35.49 -16.34
N GLU A 154 -1.74 34.61 -17.07
CA GLU A 154 -2.14 34.80 -18.46
C GLU A 154 -3.52 34.18 -18.68
N ASP A 155 -4.24 34.67 -19.68
CA ASP A 155 -5.58 34.19 -19.99
C ASP A 155 -5.51 32.77 -20.55
N LEU A 156 -6.17 31.83 -19.87
CA LEU A 156 -6.26 30.43 -20.31
C LEU A 156 -7.16 30.26 -21.54
N VAL A 157 -8.03 31.24 -21.81
CA VAL A 157 -8.98 31.23 -22.92
C VAL A 157 -8.90 32.58 -23.61
N VAL A 158 -8.55 32.57 -24.89
CA VAL A 158 -8.53 33.76 -25.74
C VAL A 158 -9.60 33.59 -26.82
N PRO A 159 -10.52 34.56 -26.99
CA PRO A 159 -11.49 34.50 -28.07
C PRO A 159 -10.79 34.71 -29.40
N PHE A 160 -11.05 33.82 -30.35
CA PHE A 160 -10.63 34.02 -31.73
C PHE A 160 -11.66 34.92 -32.43
N GLY A 161 -11.26 36.16 -32.72
CA GLY A 161 -12.04 37.13 -33.49
C GLY A 161 -11.14 38.18 -34.10
N VAL A 162 -11.33 38.47 -35.38
CA VAL A 162 -10.62 39.55 -36.11
C VAL A 162 -11.39 40.87 -35.85
N PRO A 163 -10.72 42.02 -35.66
CA PRO A 163 -11.35 43.32 -35.41
C PRO A 163 -12.40 43.73 -36.46
#